data_AF-E5FDA1-F1
#
_entry.id   AF-E5FDA1-F1
#
_cell.length_a   1.000
_cell.length_b   1.000
_cell.length_c   1.000
_cell.angle_alpha   90.00
_cell.angle_beta   90.00
_cell.angle_gamma   90.00
#
_symmetry.space_group_name_H-M   'P 1'
#
loop_
_entity.id
_entity.type
_entity.pdbx_description
1 polymer ?
#
loop_
_entity_poly.entity_id
_entity_poly.type
_entity_poly.pdbx_seq_one_letter_code
_entity_poly.pdbx_strand_id
1 'polypeptide(L)'
;MSDRGRDRNEEEQQMMRDYGRSYRRRKRQYYGGQGTSSGSGGEYASYGRPPPQFGETVTGNGSRGGNSSSIERDRACLMQCFFEELKATNADGFPEKHKVLHVITKDIREHELREFYIDSIQECFHVLALDNRLKDKCDYSMRFVTCLSDRFESNCDDWDTVTSAMF
;
A
#
# COMPACT_ATOMS: atom_id res chain seq x y z
N MET A 1 36.56 -4.55 22.81
CA MET A 1 35.20 -4.02 23.01
C MET A 1 34.67 -3.53 21.65
N SER A 2 34.26 -4.42 20.74
CA SER A 2 33.78 -3.99 19.40
C SER A 2 32.77 -4.94 18.72
N ASP A 3 32.00 -5.75 19.44
CA ASP A 3 31.09 -6.74 18.81
C ASP A 3 29.60 -6.38 18.81
N ARG A 4 29.14 -5.37 19.57
CA ARG A 4 27.69 -5.06 19.67
C ARG A 4 27.09 -4.27 18.50
N GLY A 5 27.90 -3.82 17.54
CA GLY A 5 27.42 -2.99 16.43
C GLY A 5 26.95 -3.76 15.20
N ARG A 6 27.34 -5.05 15.08
CA ARG A 6 27.10 -5.85 13.88
C ARG A 6 25.74 -6.56 13.92
N ASP A 7 25.35 -7.08 15.08
CA ASP A 7 24.07 -7.78 15.25
C ASP A 7 22.84 -6.89 15.00
N ARG A 8 22.88 -5.62 15.44
CA ARG A 8 21.74 -4.69 15.29
C ARG A 8 21.39 -4.40 13.82
N ASN A 9 22.40 -4.35 12.96
CA ASN A 9 22.23 -4.08 11.53
C ASN A 9 21.73 -5.33 10.78
N GLU A 10 22.04 -6.52 11.29
CA GLU A 10 21.53 -7.79 10.78
C GLU A 10 20.06 -8.01 11.16
N GLU A 11 19.65 -7.60 12.36
CA GLU A 11 18.24 -7.60 12.80
C GLU A 11 17.39 -6.62 11.98
N GLU A 12 17.86 -5.39 11.74
CA GLU A 12 17.17 -4.42 10.87
C GLU A 12 17.04 -4.94 9.42
N GLN A 13 18.08 -5.59 8.89
CA GLN A 13 18.03 -6.19 7.55
C GLN A 13 17.10 -7.41 7.48
N GLN A 14 16.97 -8.19 8.56
CA GLN A 14 16.00 -9.28 8.64
C GLN A 14 14.57 -8.76 8.71
N MET A 15 14.30 -7.73 9.53
CA MET A 15 12.98 -7.08 9.59
C MET A 15 12.59 -6.46 8.24
N MET A 16 13.54 -5.84 7.53
CA MET A 16 13.35 -5.34 6.16
C MET A 16 13.03 -6.44 5.14
N ARG A 17 13.65 -7.62 5.28
CA ARG A 17 13.37 -8.79 4.43
C ARG A 17 11.98 -9.36 4.67
N ASP A 18 11.56 -9.47 5.93
CA ASP A 18 10.23 -10.00 6.26
C ASP A 18 9.12 -9.03 5.88
N TYR A 19 9.32 -7.72 6.07
CA TYR A 19 8.37 -6.70 5.61
C TYR A 19 8.18 -6.74 4.08
N GLY A 20 9.28 -6.84 3.32
CA GLY A 20 9.24 -6.99 1.86
C GLY A 20 8.59 -8.31 1.39
N ARG A 21 8.68 -9.39 2.18
CA ARG A 21 8.08 -10.70 1.88
C ARG A 21 6.57 -10.70 2.13
N SER A 22 6.12 -10.09 3.22
CA SER A 22 4.70 -9.87 3.52
C SER A 22 4.03 -8.96 2.49
N TYR A 23 4.71 -7.87 2.09
CA TYR A 23 4.22 -6.96 1.06
C TYR A 23 3.98 -7.66 -0.30
N ARG A 24 4.89 -8.56 -0.72
CA ARG A 24 4.73 -9.34 -1.96
C ARG A 24 3.61 -10.39 -1.88
N ARG A 25 3.36 -10.96 -0.70
CA ARG A 25 2.25 -11.92 -0.48
C ARG A 25 0.89 -11.20 -0.56
N ARG A 26 0.73 -10.05 0.08
CA ARG A 26 -0.50 -9.23 0.05
C ARG A 26 -0.79 -8.62 -1.32
N LYS A 27 0.23 -8.21 -2.08
CA LYS A 27 0.05 -7.72 -3.46
C LYS A 27 -0.61 -8.76 -4.38
N ARG A 28 -0.44 -10.07 -4.08
CA ARG A 28 -1.07 -11.16 -4.83
C ARG A 28 -2.57 -11.31 -4.50
N GLN A 29 -2.99 -11.00 -3.27
CA GLN A 29 -4.40 -11.06 -2.87
C GLN A 29 -5.22 -9.92 -3.45
N TYR A 30 -4.61 -8.75 -3.67
CA TYR A 30 -5.31 -7.60 -4.26
C TYR A 30 -5.49 -7.69 -5.80
N TYR A 31 -4.83 -8.64 -6.49
CA TYR A 31 -4.78 -8.73 -7.96
C TYR A 31 -5.34 -10.03 -8.58
N GLY A 32 -5.97 -10.94 -7.82
CA GLY A 32 -6.33 -12.24 -8.41
C GLY A 32 -7.33 -13.08 -7.63
N GLY A 33 -8.60 -12.71 -7.72
CA GLY A 33 -9.71 -13.62 -7.40
C GLY A 33 -10.16 -14.39 -8.64
N GLN A 34 -9.52 -15.51 -8.95
CA GLN A 34 -10.16 -16.63 -9.65
C GLN A 34 -9.34 -17.91 -9.41
N GLY A 35 -9.90 -18.84 -8.63
CA GLY A 35 -9.24 -20.10 -8.32
C GLY A 35 -9.26 -21.07 -9.50
N THR A 36 -8.32 -22.02 -9.49
CA THR A 36 -8.56 -23.43 -9.82
C THR A 36 -7.40 -24.28 -9.30
N SER A 37 -7.76 -25.46 -8.83
CA SER A 37 -6.91 -26.56 -8.37
C SER A 37 -6.18 -27.27 -9.52
N SER A 38 -5.30 -28.22 -9.15
CA SER A 38 -4.72 -29.29 -9.98
C SER A 38 -3.61 -28.82 -10.95
N GLY A 39 -2.43 -29.42 -11.04
CA GLY A 39 -2.09 -30.84 -10.92
C GLY A 39 -1.89 -31.42 -12.33
N SER A 40 -0.66 -31.88 -12.59
CA SER A 40 -0.21 -32.76 -13.69
C SER A 40 0.01 -32.21 -15.11
N GLY A 41 1.14 -32.64 -15.67
CA GLY A 41 1.58 -32.39 -17.04
C GLY A 41 0.94 -33.30 -18.08
N GLY A 42 1.39 -33.16 -19.32
CA GLY A 42 0.98 -34.02 -20.43
C GLY A 42 1.12 -33.34 -21.78
N GLU A 43 2.19 -33.69 -22.49
CA GLU A 43 2.45 -33.38 -23.89
C GLU A 43 1.54 -34.22 -24.80
N TYR A 44 0.96 -33.63 -25.85
CA TYR A 44 0.81 -34.29 -27.16
C TYR A 44 0.51 -33.27 -28.26
N ALA A 45 1.28 -33.37 -29.34
CA ALA A 45 1.04 -32.71 -30.60
C ALA A 45 -0.06 -33.46 -31.38
N SER A 46 -0.91 -32.73 -32.11
CA SER A 46 -1.72 -33.30 -33.18
C SER A 46 -1.91 -32.30 -34.31
N TYR A 47 -1.58 -32.77 -35.52
CA TYR A 47 -1.58 -32.05 -36.78
C TYR A 47 -3.02 -31.93 -37.32
N GLY A 48 -3.42 -30.74 -37.82
CA GLY A 48 -4.72 -30.51 -38.45
C GLY A 48 -4.73 -29.28 -39.35
N ARG A 49 -5.04 -29.50 -40.63
CA ARG A 49 -4.90 -28.64 -41.83
C ARG A 49 -5.99 -27.53 -41.93
N PRO A 50 -5.73 -26.33 -42.53
CA PRO A 50 -6.71 -25.24 -42.76
C PRO A 50 -7.43 -25.39 -44.12
N PRO A 51 -8.62 -24.78 -44.41
CA PRO A 51 -8.76 -23.37 -44.91
C PRO A 51 -10.22 -22.77 -44.77
N PRO A 52 -10.72 -21.74 -45.54
CA PRO A 52 -10.14 -20.54 -46.18
C PRO A 52 -10.79 -19.19 -45.74
N GLN A 53 -10.24 -18.08 -46.25
CA GLN A 53 -10.56 -16.67 -45.97
C GLN A 53 -11.84 -16.14 -46.66
N PHE A 54 -12.51 -15.16 -46.02
CA PHE A 54 -13.08 -13.97 -46.68
C PHE A 54 -13.07 -12.81 -45.65
N GLY A 55 -12.53 -11.66 -46.05
CA GLY A 55 -12.34 -10.51 -45.17
C GLY A 55 -13.52 -9.55 -45.13
N GLU A 56 -13.67 -8.83 -44.02
CA GLU A 56 -14.18 -7.47 -44.03
C GLU A 56 -13.69 -6.71 -42.80
N THR A 57 -13.29 -5.47 -43.05
CA THR A 57 -12.73 -4.49 -42.13
C THR A 57 -13.75 -4.04 -41.09
N VAL A 58 -13.47 -4.29 -39.81
CA VAL A 58 -14.01 -3.48 -38.70
C VAL A 58 -12.84 -3.14 -37.77
N THR A 59 -12.11 -2.07 -38.11
CA THR A 59 -11.24 -1.36 -37.18
C THR A 59 -12.12 -0.62 -36.18
N GLY A 60 -12.45 -1.31 -35.10
CA GLY A 60 -13.22 -0.71 -34.02
C GLY A 60 -13.48 -1.69 -32.89
N ASN A 61 -12.51 -1.85 -31.98
CA ASN A 61 -12.85 -1.86 -30.55
C ASN A 61 -11.64 -1.69 -29.64
N GLY A 62 -11.56 -0.50 -29.04
CA GLY A 62 -11.37 -0.35 -27.60
C GLY A 62 -10.07 -0.88 -26.99
N SER A 63 -8.96 -0.17 -27.19
CA SER A 63 -7.91 -0.11 -26.17
C SER A 63 -8.42 0.66 -24.94
N ARG A 64 -9.34 0.06 -24.18
CA ARG A 64 -9.64 0.48 -22.79
C ARG A 64 -8.77 -0.36 -21.85
N GLY A 65 -7.46 -0.16 -21.95
CA GLY A 65 -6.48 -0.76 -21.06
C GLY A 65 -5.66 0.34 -20.39
N GLY A 66 -6.24 1.07 -19.44
CA GLY A 66 -5.53 2.19 -18.82
C GLY A 66 -6.21 2.92 -17.65
N ASN A 67 -7.25 2.36 -17.02
CA ASN A 67 -7.97 3.08 -15.94
C ASN A 67 -7.49 2.76 -14.51
N SER A 68 -6.75 1.66 -14.28
CA SER A 68 -6.37 1.29 -12.91
C SER A 68 -5.39 2.28 -12.29
N SER A 69 -4.41 2.77 -13.06
CA SER A 69 -3.43 3.75 -12.58
C SER A 69 -4.04 5.12 -12.28
N SER A 70 -5.10 5.51 -13.01
CA SER A 70 -5.81 6.77 -12.75
C SER A 70 -6.57 6.68 -11.42
N ILE A 71 -7.33 5.61 -11.21
CA ILE A 71 -8.13 5.44 -10.00
C ILE A 71 -7.24 5.32 -8.75
N GLU A 72 -6.12 4.61 -8.85
CA GLU A 72 -5.14 4.50 -7.76
C GLU A 72 -4.54 5.86 -7.40
N ARG A 73 -4.20 6.67 -8.42
CA ARG A 73 -3.74 8.05 -8.21
C ARG A 73 -4.83 8.92 -7.59
N ASP A 74 -6.07 8.81 -8.04
CA ASP A 74 -7.19 9.59 -7.51
C ASP A 74 -7.40 9.28 -6.02
N ARG A 75 -7.38 8.00 -5.64
CA ARG A 75 -7.42 7.57 -4.22
C ARG A 75 -6.25 8.15 -3.43
N ALA A 76 -5.05 8.14 -3.99
CA ALA A 76 -3.87 8.71 -3.34
C ALA A 76 -4.04 10.22 -3.09
N CYS A 77 -4.57 10.94 -4.08
CA CYS A 77 -4.84 12.37 -3.94
C CYS A 77 -6.03 12.68 -3.02
N LEU A 78 -7.00 11.78 -2.87
CA LEU A 78 -8.04 11.92 -1.84
C LEU A 78 -7.43 11.90 -0.43
N MET A 79 -6.43 11.05 -0.18
CA MET A 79 -5.72 11.07 1.11
C MET A 79 -4.96 12.38 1.33
N GLN A 80 -4.33 12.89 0.27
CA GLN A 80 -3.71 14.22 0.30
C GLN A 80 -4.71 15.33 0.63
N CYS A 81 -5.89 15.30 0.01
CA CYS A 81 -6.96 16.27 0.25
C CYS A 81 -7.33 16.34 1.74
N PHE A 82 -7.44 15.20 2.43
CA PHE A 82 -7.71 15.20 3.87
C PHE A 82 -6.63 15.91 4.68
N PHE A 83 -5.35 15.71 4.38
CA PHE A 83 -4.28 16.42 5.08
C PHE A 83 -4.30 17.93 4.82
N GLU A 84 -4.68 18.36 3.62
CA GLU A 84 -4.84 19.78 3.28
C GLU A 84 -6.03 20.41 4.02
N GLU A 85 -7.19 19.76 4.02
CA GLU A 85 -8.40 20.21 4.74
C GLU A 85 -8.16 20.32 6.24
N LEU A 86 -7.41 19.38 6.80
CA LEU A 86 -7.01 19.38 8.20
C LEU A 86 -5.89 20.38 8.51
N LYS A 87 -5.38 21.09 7.51
CA LYS A 87 -4.22 22.00 7.60
C LYS A 87 -3.01 21.31 8.23
N ALA A 88 -2.82 20.03 7.92
CA ALA A 88 -1.76 19.19 8.45
C ALA A 88 -0.55 19.09 7.52
N THR A 89 -0.45 19.97 6.51
CA THR A 89 0.63 20.00 5.53
C THR A 89 1.63 21.14 5.78
N ASN A 90 2.85 20.99 5.27
CA ASN A 90 3.88 22.02 5.25
C ASN A 90 3.69 22.99 4.07
N ALA A 91 4.59 23.98 3.92
CA ALA A 91 4.55 24.95 2.82
C ALA A 91 4.67 24.30 1.43
N ASP A 92 5.37 23.16 1.36
CA ASP A 92 5.52 22.37 0.15
C ASP A 92 4.32 21.45 -0.11
N GLY A 93 3.30 21.45 0.76
CA GLY A 93 2.09 20.65 0.68
C GLY A 93 2.23 19.19 1.11
N PHE A 94 3.37 18.76 1.64
CA PHE A 94 3.51 17.41 2.22
C PHE A 94 2.96 17.36 3.64
N PRO A 95 2.41 16.21 4.09
CA PRO A 95 2.04 16.02 5.51
C PRO A 95 3.21 16.36 6.44
N GLU A 96 2.97 17.22 7.43
CA GLU A 96 3.97 17.70 8.37
C GLU A 96 3.82 16.99 9.72
N LYS A 97 4.89 16.33 10.19
CA LYS A 97 4.89 15.50 11.41
C LYS A 97 4.22 16.17 12.61
N HIS A 98 4.62 17.39 12.96
CA HIS A 98 4.07 18.09 14.13
C HIS A 98 2.58 18.41 14.00
N LYS A 99 2.13 18.79 12.80
CA LYS A 99 0.72 19.11 12.56
C LYS A 99 -0.14 17.86 12.51
N VAL A 100 0.33 16.80 11.86
CA VAL A 100 -0.34 15.49 11.82
C VAL A 100 -0.50 14.93 13.22
N LEU A 101 0.58 14.91 14.02
CA LEU A 101 0.52 14.49 15.43
C LEU A 101 -0.55 15.28 16.19
N HIS A 102 -0.53 16.60 16.10
CA HIS A 102 -1.50 17.44 16.78
C HIS A 102 -2.94 17.15 16.35
N VAL A 103 -3.21 17.16 15.05
CA VAL A 103 -4.58 16.99 14.51
C VAL A 103 -5.17 15.65 14.90
N ILE A 104 -4.39 14.56 14.83
CA ILE A 104 -4.89 13.21 15.10
C ILE A 104 -5.08 12.98 16.61
N THR A 105 -4.18 13.51 17.44
CA THR A 105 -4.12 13.13 18.86
C THR A 105 -4.78 14.12 19.83
N LYS A 106 -5.10 15.34 19.39
CA LYS A 106 -5.62 16.41 20.24
C LYS A 106 -6.87 16.03 21.05
N ASP A 107 -7.76 15.22 20.48
CA ASP A 107 -9.06 14.89 21.06
C ASP A 107 -9.08 13.47 21.70
N ILE A 108 -7.96 12.74 21.66
CA ILE A 108 -7.86 11.41 22.27
C ILE A 108 -7.69 11.56 23.78
N ARG A 109 -8.70 11.17 24.57
CA ARG A 109 -8.67 11.29 26.04
C ARG A 109 -7.86 10.19 26.71
N GLU A 110 -7.90 8.99 26.16
CA GLU A 110 -7.22 7.82 26.70
C GLU A 110 -5.72 7.91 26.44
N HIS A 111 -4.93 7.80 27.51
CA HIS A 111 -3.48 8.02 27.45
C HIS A 111 -2.78 6.96 26.62
N GLU A 112 -3.06 5.69 26.88
CA GLU A 112 -2.45 4.56 26.19
C GLU A 112 -2.75 4.59 24.68
N LEU A 113 -4.02 4.85 24.33
CA LEU A 113 -4.41 5.02 22.93
C LEU A 113 -3.66 6.20 22.30
N ARG A 114 -3.59 7.34 22.99
CA ARG A 114 -2.87 8.52 22.49
C ARG A 114 -1.40 8.21 22.23
N GLU A 115 -0.71 7.55 23.17
CA GLU A 115 0.70 7.15 23.00
C GLU A 115 0.86 6.21 21.81
N PHE A 116 -0.02 5.23 21.65
CA PHE A 116 -0.02 4.34 20.50
C PHE A 116 -0.13 5.09 19.15
N TYR A 117 -1.03 6.07 19.05
CA TYR A 117 -1.14 6.90 17.85
C TYR A 117 0.12 7.74 17.62
N ILE A 118 0.68 8.33 18.69
CA ILE A 118 1.93 9.11 18.60
C ILE A 118 3.04 8.24 18.04
N ASP A 119 3.28 7.07 18.63
CA ASP A 119 4.36 6.16 18.24
C ASP A 119 4.18 5.68 16.80
N SER A 120 2.96 5.28 16.44
CA SER A 120 2.63 4.85 15.07
C SER A 120 2.89 5.95 14.03
N ILE A 121 2.48 7.20 14.33
CA ILE A 121 2.72 8.34 13.46
C ILE A 121 4.22 8.61 13.32
N GLN A 122 4.95 8.66 14.43
CA GLN A 122 6.38 8.94 14.40
C GLN A 122 7.16 7.90 13.58
N GLU A 123 6.82 6.64 13.76
CA GLU A 123 7.43 5.51 13.07
C GLU A 123 7.12 5.53 11.57
N CYS A 124 5.87 5.80 11.18
CA CYS A 124 5.52 5.92 9.76
C CYS A 124 6.27 7.07 9.07
N PHE A 125 6.43 8.22 9.75
CA PHE A 125 7.28 9.29 9.23
C PHE A 125 8.74 8.86 9.08
N HIS A 126 9.27 8.08 10.03
CA HIS A 126 10.64 7.57 9.96
C HIS A 126 10.84 6.62 8.77
N VAL A 127 9.94 5.65 8.59
CA VAL A 127 9.98 4.69 7.49
C VAL A 127 9.90 5.39 6.13
N LEU A 128 9.02 6.38 5.99
CA LEU A 128 8.89 7.12 4.71
C LEU A 128 10.08 8.04 4.43
N ALA A 129 10.74 8.56 5.47
CA ALA A 129 11.96 9.36 5.29
C ALA A 129 13.12 8.55 4.70
N LEU A 130 13.12 7.22 4.87
CA LEU A 130 14.10 6.33 4.27
C LEU A 130 13.82 6.06 2.77
N ASP A 131 12.59 6.26 2.30
CA ASP A 131 12.22 6.05 0.90
C ASP A 131 12.35 7.35 0.07
N ASN A 132 13.55 7.55 -0.48
CA ASN A 132 13.86 8.67 -1.37
C ASN A 132 13.04 8.72 -2.69
N ARG A 133 12.20 7.72 -2.98
CA ARG A 133 11.39 7.66 -4.21
C ARG A 133 10.08 8.43 -4.07
N LEU A 134 9.71 8.84 -2.86
CA LEU A 134 8.47 9.58 -2.60
C LEU A 134 8.64 11.08 -2.89
N LYS A 135 8.48 11.43 -4.17
CA LYS A 135 8.52 12.82 -4.63
C LYS A 135 7.14 13.45 -4.84
N ASP A 136 6.11 12.61 -4.94
CA ASP A 136 4.74 13.04 -5.16
C ASP A 136 3.96 13.07 -3.84
N LYS A 137 3.15 14.11 -3.63
CA LYS A 137 2.42 14.35 -2.39
C LYS A 137 1.27 13.35 -2.21
N CYS A 138 0.58 13.01 -3.29
CA CYS A 138 -0.50 12.04 -3.25
C CYS A 138 0.05 10.67 -2.89
N ASP A 139 1.15 10.26 -3.52
CA ASP A 139 1.82 8.99 -3.20
C ASP A 139 2.34 8.98 -1.76
N TYR A 140 2.94 10.08 -1.30
CA TYR A 140 3.41 10.20 0.08
C TYR A 140 2.24 10.03 1.08
N SER A 141 1.15 10.77 0.87
CA SER A 141 -0.03 10.73 1.74
C SER A 141 -0.70 9.36 1.74
N MET A 142 -0.84 8.71 0.59
CA MET A 142 -1.35 7.35 0.51
C MET A 142 -0.47 6.38 1.29
N ARG A 143 0.86 6.43 1.09
CA ARG A 143 1.77 5.52 1.80
C ARG A 143 1.80 5.75 3.30
N PHE A 144 1.67 7.01 3.74
CA PHE A 144 1.58 7.35 5.14
C PHE A 144 0.33 6.76 5.78
N VAL A 145 -0.83 6.92 5.14
CA VAL A 145 -2.09 6.33 5.62
C VAL A 145 -2.01 4.80 5.62
N THR A 146 -1.47 4.18 4.56
CA THR A 146 -1.28 2.72 4.52
C THR A 146 -0.40 2.23 5.67
N CYS A 147 0.71 2.92 5.96
CA CYS A 147 1.57 2.56 7.09
C CYS A 147 0.84 2.63 8.43
N LEU A 148 0.03 3.68 8.64
CA LEU A 148 -0.79 3.80 9.86
C LEU A 148 -1.80 2.66 9.96
N SER A 149 -2.53 2.38 8.89
CA SER A 149 -3.50 1.28 8.86
C SER A 149 -2.87 -0.07 9.16
N ASP A 150 -1.69 -0.36 8.60
CA ASP A 150 -0.96 -1.61 8.88
C ASP A 150 -0.58 -1.72 10.37
N ARG A 151 -0.17 -0.61 11.00
CA ARG A 151 0.14 -0.56 12.44
C ARG A 151 -1.12 -0.77 13.28
N PHE A 152 -2.22 -0.15 12.91
CA PHE A 152 -3.50 -0.27 13.62
C PHE A 152 -4.07 -1.69 13.51
N GLU A 153 -4.03 -2.28 12.32
CA GLU A 153 -4.40 -3.69 12.09
C GLU A 153 -3.61 -4.63 12.99
N SER A 154 -2.30 -4.41 13.13
CA SER A 154 -1.44 -5.27 13.96
C SER A 154 -1.71 -5.18 15.47
N ASN A 155 -2.40 -4.13 15.94
CA ASN A 155 -2.67 -3.89 17.36
C ASN A 155 -4.15 -4.08 17.73
N CYS A 156 -5.04 -4.33 16.75
CA CYS A 156 -6.46 -4.49 16.98
C CYS A 156 -6.90 -5.92 16.65
N ASP A 157 -7.19 -6.71 17.69
CA ASP A 157 -7.66 -8.10 17.54
C ASP A 157 -8.98 -8.22 16.74
N ASP A 158 -9.83 -7.18 16.76
CA ASP A 158 -11.14 -7.14 16.10
C ASP A 158 -11.17 -6.37 14.76
N TRP A 159 -10.01 -6.07 14.17
CA TRP A 159 -9.87 -5.17 13.01
C TRP A 159 -10.83 -5.49 11.84
N ASP A 160 -10.94 -6.77 11.46
CA ASP A 160 -11.77 -7.22 10.32
C ASP A 160 -13.28 -6.99 10.50
N THR A 161 -13.76 -6.81 11.73
CA THR A 161 -15.18 -6.58 12.00
C THR A 161 -15.60 -5.13 11.79
N VAL A 162 -14.67 -4.18 11.89
CA VAL A 162 -14.95 -2.73 11.81
C VAL A 162 -14.73 -2.17 10.40
N THR A 163 -13.89 -2.81 9.58
CA THR A 163 -13.58 -2.36 8.21
C THR A 163 -14.80 -2.30 7.29
N SER A 164 -15.85 -3.09 7.58
CA SER A 164 -17.14 -3.03 6.86
C SER A 164 -17.93 -1.74 7.11
N ALA A 165 -17.52 -0.90 8.08
CA ALA A 165 -18.20 0.36 8.42
C ALA A 165 -17.46 1.61 7.89
N MET A 166 -16.24 1.47 7.36
CA MET A 166 -15.45 2.61 6.87
C MET A 166 -15.36 2.74 5.34
N PHE A 167 -16.00 1.84 4.58
CA PHE A 167 -16.15 1.95 3.12
C PHE A 167 -17.54 1.52 2.65
#